data_AF-A0A960ZLE9-F1
#
_entry.id   AF-A0A960ZLE9-F1
#
_cell.length_a   1.000
_cell.length_b   1.000
_cell.length_c   1.000
_cell.angle_alpha   90.00
_cell.angle_beta   90.00
_cell.angle_gamma   90.00
#
_symmetry.space_group_name_H-M   'P 1'
#
loop_
_entity.id
_entity.type
_entity.pdbx_description
1 polymer ?
#
loop_
_entity_poly.entity_id
_entity_poly.type
_entity_poly.pdbx_seq_one_letter_code
_entity_poly.pdbx_strand_id
1 'polypeptide(L)'
;MNKPVFIKLIFFRSLSVLAFMVASAQFLHSQGAQPANENRPNNAANLNGFDGNTWGNTYKTIKDRFLNLAATGAADDRVDIVADFPGRELVISRKGILYRYVFYLKPESIRPPEKPATDTTGPNDAKPETEDVRNSARFFFVESIFPLVNSEDLYARLIEKYGKRTASTVKEEEFRGAYVWEKSDGYMVQWVEPYKDKSYTRSIFYLSKAIKTEIEKDLQEFQFQKEIAALKNLLP
;
A
#
# COMPACT_ATOMS: atom_id res chain seq x y z
N MET A 1 -0.58 5.31 -36.92
CA MET A 1 -0.31 3.97 -36.34
C MET A 1 0.55 4.16 -35.10
N ASN A 2 -0.08 4.21 -33.92
CA ASN A 2 0.63 4.42 -32.66
C ASN A 2 0.95 3.06 -32.03
N LYS A 3 2.24 2.77 -31.85
CA LYS A 3 2.69 1.58 -31.11
C LYS A 3 2.53 1.82 -29.60
N PRO A 4 2.00 0.87 -28.82
CA PRO A 4 2.01 0.99 -27.37
C PRO A 4 3.42 0.68 -26.82
N VAL A 5 3.91 1.57 -25.97
CA VAL A 5 5.15 1.43 -25.21
C VAL A 5 4.92 0.42 -24.09
N PHE A 6 5.56 -0.75 -24.19
CA PHE A 6 5.57 -1.78 -23.14
C PHE A 6 6.55 -1.38 -22.03
N ILE A 7 6.03 -1.04 -20.85
CA ILE A 7 6.83 -0.83 -19.64
C ILE A 7 7.03 -2.19 -18.96
N LYS A 8 8.25 -2.74 -19.05
CA LYS A 8 8.68 -3.90 -18.24
C LYS A 8 9.17 -3.40 -16.88
N LEU A 9 8.33 -3.52 -15.86
CA LEU A 9 8.75 -3.34 -14.47
C LEU A 9 9.13 -4.70 -13.90
N ILE A 10 10.43 -5.01 -13.89
CA ILE A 10 10.96 -6.25 -13.30
C ILE A 10 11.25 -5.95 -11.82
N PHE A 11 10.45 -6.52 -10.92
CA PHE A 11 10.78 -6.59 -9.49
C PHE A 11 11.24 -8.01 -9.16
N PHE A 12 12.51 -8.13 -8.74
CA PHE A 12 13.05 -9.33 -8.13
C PHE A 12 12.33 -9.58 -6.79
N ARG A 13 11.56 -10.67 -6.68
CA ARG A 13 11.04 -11.16 -5.39
C ARG A 13 12.02 -12.17 -4.81
N SER A 14 12.71 -11.79 -3.73
CA SER A 14 13.35 -12.74 -2.82
C SER A 14 12.26 -13.47 -2.05
N LEU A 15 12.21 -14.79 -2.21
CA LEU A 15 11.22 -15.69 -1.65
C LEU A 15 11.68 -16.13 -0.26
N SER A 16 11.21 -15.48 0.81
CA SER A 16 11.29 -16.05 2.16
C SER A 16 9.98 -16.77 2.46
N VAL A 17 10.05 -18.10 2.45
CA VAL A 17 8.95 -19.00 2.79
C VAL A 17 8.70 -18.93 4.29
N LEU A 18 7.55 -18.40 4.70
CA LEU A 18 7.04 -18.58 6.05
C LEU A 18 5.76 -19.42 5.97
N ALA A 19 5.88 -20.67 6.41
CA ALA A 19 4.77 -21.59 6.55
C ALA A 19 3.98 -21.26 7.83
N PHE A 20 2.66 -21.08 7.71
CA PHE A 20 1.76 -21.13 8.86
C PHE A 20 0.58 -22.07 8.58
N MET A 21 0.38 -22.97 9.53
CA MET A 21 -0.64 -24.02 9.54
C MET A 21 -2.06 -23.45 9.55
N VAL A 22 -2.95 -24.19 8.89
CA VAL A 22 -4.40 -23.99 8.86
C VAL A 22 -5.03 -24.51 10.15
N ALA A 23 -5.86 -23.71 10.80
CA ALA A 23 -6.86 -24.17 11.76
C ALA A 23 -8.23 -23.65 11.33
N SER A 24 -9.09 -24.57 10.94
CA SER A 24 -10.48 -24.36 10.53
C SER A 24 -11.37 -24.17 11.76
N ALA A 25 -12.29 -23.21 11.73
CA ALA A 25 -13.46 -23.20 12.62
C ALA A 25 -14.67 -22.61 11.88
N GLN A 26 -15.73 -23.41 11.83
CA GLN A 26 -17.08 -23.09 11.34
C GLN A 26 -17.78 -22.13 12.32
N PHE A 27 -18.71 -21.28 11.87
CA PHE A 27 -19.99 -21.02 12.58
C PHE A 27 -20.98 -20.20 11.71
N LEU A 28 -22.25 -20.59 11.76
CA LEU A 28 -23.45 -19.99 11.14
C LEU A 28 -24.42 -19.52 12.25
N HIS A 29 -25.11 -18.38 12.04
CA HIS A 29 -26.42 -17.89 12.59
C HIS A 29 -26.58 -17.79 14.14
N SER A 30 -27.34 -16.87 14.79
CA SER A 30 -28.43 -15.94 14.45
C SER A 30 -28.67 -14.85 15.53
N GLN A 31 -29.22 -13.70 15.10
CA GLN A 31 -30.13 -12.67 15.69
C GLN A 31 -30.47 -12.57 17.21
N GLY A 32 -30.59 -11.31 17.67
CA GLY A 32 -31.49 -10.86 18.75
C GLY A 32 -31.19 -9.43 19.28
N ALA A 33 -32.04 -8.44 18.98
CA ALA A 33 -32.01 -7.05 19.51
C ALA A 33 -32.58 -6.98 20.96
N GLN A 34 -32.27 -6.02 21.84
CA GLN A 34 -32.77 -4.61 21.88
C GLN A 34 -32.14 -3.81 23.09
N PRO A 35 -32.44 -2.52 23.35
CA PRO A 35 -31.46 -1.42 23.34
C PRO A 35 -31.16 -0.75 24.71
N ALA A 36 -30.06 0.03 24.84
CA ALA A 36 -29.99 1.17 25.78
C ALA A 36 -28.81 2.14 25.52
N ASN A 37 -29.20 3.42 25.33
CA ASN A 37 -28.62 4.66 25.86
C ASN A 37 -27.32 5.30 25.32
N GLU A 38 -27.42 6.63 25.23
CA GLU A 38 -26.68 7.64 24.48
C GLU A 38 -25.36 8.10 25.13
N ASN A 39 -24.58 8.85 24.34
CA ASN A 39 -23.32 9.55 24.65
C ASN A 39 -22.04 8.72 24.66
N ARG A 40 -21.66 8.23 23.47
CA ARG A 40 -20.26 8.18 23.07
C ARG A 40 -20.11 8.89 21.72
N PRO A 41 -19.09 9.74 21.51
CA PRO A 41 -18.78 10.21 20.16
C PRO A 41 -18.49 8.96 19.32
N ASN A 42 -19.38 8.67 18.37
CA ASN A 42 -19.26 7.61 17.38
C ASN A 42 -18.07 7.91 16.46
N ASN A 43 -16.86 7.64 16.96
CA ASN A 43 -15.65 7.47 16.18
C ASN A 43 -15.29 5.97 16.05
N ALA A 44 -16.29 5.09 16.14
CA ALA A 44 -16.23 3.80 15.47
C ALA A 44 -16.37 4.04 13.97
N ALA A 45 -15.39 4.76 13.40
CA ALA A 45 -15.28 4.92 11.97
C ALA A 45 -15.11 3.51 11.40
N ASN A 46 -16.14 3.02 10.72
CA ASN A 46 -16.06 1.81 9.92
C ASN A 46 -14.73 1.84 9.17
N LEU A 47 -13.89 0.85 9.43
CA LEU A 47 -12.63 0.70 8.74
C LEU A 47 -12.91 0.35 7.28
N ASN A 48 -13.14 1.38 6.47
CA ASN A 48 -12.91 1.32 5.02
C ASN A 48 -11.49 0.79 4.84
N GLY A 49 -11.27 -0.11 3.89
CA GLY A 49 -9.99 -0.77 3.65
C GLY A 49 -8.91 0.22 3.21
N PHE A 50 -8.08 -0.13 2.22
CA PHE A 50 -7.12 0.83 1.66
C PHE A 50 -7.80 2.15 1.21
N ASP A 51 -9.07 2.08 0.80
CA ASP A 51 -9.91 3.20 0.39
C ASP A 51 -10.23 4.18 1.51
N GLY A 52 -9.97 3.79 2.77
CA GLY A 52 -10.05 4.70 3.90
C GLY A 52 -8.86 5.64 4.03
N ASN A 53 -7.74 5.40 3.35
CA ASN A 53 -6.50 6.18 3.50
C ASN A 53 -6.31 7.16 2.35
N THR A 54 -6.07 8.43 2.69
CA THR A 54 -5.75 9.48 1.71
C THR A 54 -4.31 9.32 1.20
N TRP A 55 -4.15 9.32 -0.12
CA TRP A 55 -2.82 9.35 -0.74
C TRP A 55 -2.03 10.57 -0.27
N GLY A 56 -0.72 10.39 -0.07
CA GLY A 56 0.17 11.46 0.37
C GLY A 56 0.27 11.64 1.88
N ASN A 57 -0.60 11.00 2.66
CA ASN A 57 -0.47 10.98 4.12
C ASN A 57 0.91 10.45 4.54
N THR A 58 1.47 11.05 5.58
CA THR A 58 2.80 10.68 6.07
C THR A 58 2.78 9.29 6.68
N TYR A 59 3.95 8.64 6.71
CA TYR A 59 4.13 7.37 7.42
C TYR A 59 3.64 7.48 8.87
N LYS A 60 3.98 8.57 9.57
CA LYS A 60 3.54 8.80 10.95
C LYS A 60 2.01 8.78 11.06
N THR A 61 1.32 9.55 10.21
CA THR A 61 -0.15 9.63 10.22
C THR A 61 -0.80 8.27 9.97
N ILE A 62 -0.30 7.50 9.00
CA ILE A 62 -0.83 6.16 8.70
C ILE A 62 -0.57 5.19 9.85
N LYS A 63 0.63 5.22 10.45
CA LYS A 63 0.97 4.37 11.60
C LYS A 63 0.11 4.69 12.82
N ASP A 64 -0.01 5.95 13.19
CA ASP A 64 -0.78 6.40 14.35
C ASP A 64 -2.25 5.97 14.21
N ARG A 65 -2.82 6.06 13.00
CA ARG A 65 -4.15 5.53 12.71
C ARG A 65 -4.25 4.04 13.03
N PHE A 66 -3.32 3.21 12.55
CA PHE A 66 -3.38 1.77 12.80
C PHE A 66 -3.12 1.39 14.25
N LEU A 67 -2.28 2.14 14.96
CA LEU A 67 -2.11 1.99 16.42
C LEU A 67 -3.43 2.26 17.16
N ASN A 68 -4.14 3.33 16.80
CA ASN A 68 -5.45 3.64 17.39
C ASN A 68 -6.49 2.55 17.11
N LEU A 69 -6.47 1.97 15.92
CA LEU A 69 -7.38 0.88 15.54
C LEU A 69 -7.03 -0.44 16.23
N ALA A 70 -5.73 -0.73 16.39
CA ALA A 70 -5.27 -1.88 17.15
C ALA A 70 -5.67 -1.78 18.63
N ALA A 71 -5.70 -0.57 19.19
CA ALA A 71 -6.10 -0.32 20.58
C ALA A 71 -7.62 -0.34 20.82
N THR A 72 -8.43 0.01 19.81
CA THR A 72 -9.89 0.18 19.94
C THR A 72 -10.72 -0.92 19.26
N GLY A 73 -10.10 -1.78 18.44
CA GLY A 73 -10.80 -2.77 17.63
C GLY A 73 -11.54 -3.82 18.46
N ALA A 74 -12.79 -4.11 18.08
CA ALA A 74 -13.49 -5.30 18.54
C ALA A 74 -12.73 -6.56 18.12
N ALA A 75 -12.86 -7.64 18.90
CA ALA A 75 -12.06 -8.86 18.72
C ALA A 75 -12.16 -9.47 17.30
N ASP A 76 -13.27 -9.23 16.59
CA ASP A 76 -13.58 -9.72 15.24
C ASP A 76 -13.06 -8.82 14.09
N ASP A 77 -12.65 -7.59 14.38
CA ASP A 77 -12.08 -6.65 13.40
C ASP A 77 -10.76 -6.05 13.89
N ARG A 78 -10.01 -6.84 14.65
CA ARG A 78 -8.70 -6.47 15.16
C ARG A 78 -7.70 -6.22 14.02
N VAL A 79 -6.91 -5.17 14.19
CA VAL A 79 -5.78 -4.82 13.33
C VAL A 79 -4.50 -5.09 14.10
N ASP A 80 -3.59 -5.84 13.49
CA ASP A 80 -2.26 -6.12 14.05
C ASP A 80 -1.18 -5.56 13.13
N ILE A 81 -0.18 -4.88 13.71
CA ILE A 81 1.02 -4.46 12.97
C ILE A 81 1.99 -5.66 12.93
N VAL A 82 2.28 -6.15 11.73
CA VAL A 82 3.09 -7.34 11.49
C VAL A 82 4.55 -6.98 11.25
N ALA A 83 4.81 -5.92 10.49
CA ALA A 83 6.15 -5.44 10.22
C ALA A 83 6.16 -3.92 10.07
N ASP A 84 7.26 -3.31 10.51
CA ASP A 84 7.38 -1.87 10.61
C ASP A 84 8.76 -1.40 10.13
N PHE A 85 8.79 -0.73 8.98
CA PHE A 85 9.99 -0.13 8.41
C PHE A 85 9.74 1.36 8.15
N PRO A 86 10.09 2.22 9.13
CA PRO A 86 9.82 3.65 9.06
C PRO A 86 10.22 4.29 7.73
N GLY A 87 9.28 5.00 7.12
CA GLY A 87 9.47 5.71 5.86
C GLY A 87 9.59 4.87 4.59
N ARG A 88 9.56 3.53 4.71
CA ARG A 88 9.58 2.61 3.56
C ARG A 88 8.29 1.83 3.43
N GLU A 89 7.95 1.02 4.43
CA GLU A 89 6.75 0.19 4.40
C GLU A 89 6.21 -0.12 5.80
N LEU A 90 4.89 -0.31 5.87
CA LEU A 90 4.17 -0.75 7.06
C LEU A 90 3.28 -1.92 6.65
N VAL A 91 3.41 -3.05 7.34
CA VAL A 91 2.61 -4.26 7.07
C VAL A 91 1.66 -4.48 8.24
N ILE A 92 0.37 -4.58 7.92
CA ILE A 92 -0.67 -4.91 8.89
C ILE A 92 -1.41 -6.20 8.50
N SER A 93 -2.02 -6.86 9.48
CA SER A 93 -2.98 -7.94 9.31
C SER A 93 -4.34 -7.48 9.79
N ARG A 94 -5.39 -7.80 9.03
CA ARG A 94 -6.79 -7.58 9.41
C ARG A 94 -7.66 -8.64 8.74
N LYS A 95 -8.45 -9.37 9.53
CA LYS A 95 -9.36 -10.43 9.02
C LYS A 95 -8.68 -11.45 8.10
N GLY A 96 -7.44 -11.83 8.44
CA GLY A 96 -6.64 -12.78 7.65
C GLY A 96 -6.10 -12.25 6.32
N ILE A 97 -6.26 -10.95 6.05
CA ILE A 97 -5.67 -10.27 4.89
C ILE A 97 -4.48 -9.45 5.37
N LEU A 98 -3.35 -9.59 4.69
CA LEU A 98 -2.18 -8.75 4.91
C LEU A 98 -2.26 -7.53 4.00
N TYR A 99 -1.94 -6.36 4.52
CA TYR A 99 -1.83 -5.14 3.74
C TYR A 99 -0.43 -4.57 3.91
N ARG A 100 0.28 -4.38 2.79
CA ARG A 100 1.59 -3.76 2.74
C ARG A 100 1.45 -2.34 2.21
N TYR A 101 1.52 -1.37 3.11
CA TYR A 101 1.53 0.06 2.80
C TYR A 101 2.95 0.49 2.49
N VAL A 102 3.17 1.15 1.36
CA VAL A 102 4.48 1.61 0.90
C VAL A 102 4.48 3.12 0.79
N PHE A 103 5.61 3.70 1.22
CA PHE A 103 5.81 5.13 1.35
C PHE A 103 6.94 5.58 0.44
N TYR A 104 6.75 6.75 -0.17
CA TYR A 104 7.74 7.38 -1.01
C TYR A 104 8.48 8.43 -0.20
N LEU A 105 9.80 8.27 -0.13
CA LEU A 105 10.72 9.23 0.45
C LEU A 105 11.54 9.84 -0.68
N LYS A 106 11.45 11.16 -0.83
CA LYS A 106 12.21 11.88 -1.85
C LYS A 106 13.73 11.77 -1.59
N PRO A 107 14.57 11.44 -2.58
CA PRO A 107 16.01 11.35 -2.39
C PRO A 107 16.62 12.67 -1.90
N GLU A 108 17.52 12.60 -0.92
CA GLU A 108 18.13 13.79 -0.28
C GLU A 108 18.83 14.72 -1.27
N SER A 109 19.52 14.18 -2.28
CA SER A 109 20.28 14.97 -3.24
C SER A 109 19.43 15.89 -4.13
N ILE A 110 18.11 15.68 -4.16
CA ILE A 110 17.16 16.53 -4.89
C ILE A 110 16.13 17.18 -3.95
N ARG A 111 16.34 17.08 -2.62
CA ARG A 111 15.57 17.88 -1.67
C ARG A 111 16.09 19.32 -1.71
N PRO A 112 15.22 20.33 -1.59
CA PRO A 112 15.68 21.69 -1.33
C PRO A 112 16.58 21.70 -0.08
N PRO A 113 17.66 22.48 -0.06
CA PRO A 113 18.49 22.61 1.13
C PRO A 113 17.61 23.07 2.30
N GLU A 114 17.58 22.29 3.38
CA GLU A 114 16.88 22.68 4.59
C GLU A 114 17.45 24.01 5.09
N LYS A 115 16.58 24.93 5.51
CA LYS A 115 17.04 26.11 6.25
C LYS A 115 17.74 25.60 7.52
N PRO A 116 18.91 26.13 7.90
CA PRO A 116 19.57 25.70 9.11
C PRO A 116 18.61 25.86 10.29
N ALA A 117 18.39 24.76 11.01
CA ALA A 117 17.54 24.73 12.18
C ALA A 117 18.06 25.76 13.19
N THR A 118 17.19 26.67 13.63
CA THR A 118 17.47 27.52 14.77
C THR A 118 17.68 26.62 15.98
N ASP A 119 18.86 26.69 16.60
CA ASP A 119 19.27 25.89 17.75
C ASP A 119 18.24 26.00 18.88
N THR A 120 17.47 24.95 19.11
CA THR A 120 16.83 24.70 20.40
C THR A 120 16.65 23.20 20.58
N THR A 121 17.69 22.51 21.02
CA THR A 121 17.58 21.12 21.45
C THR A 121 18.17 20.96 22.84
N GLY A 122 17.27 20.81 23.83
CA GLY A 122 17.61 20.17 25.09
C GLY A 122 17.88 18.67 24.87
N PRO A 123 18.53 17.99 25.82
CA PRO A 123 18.99 16.63 25.65
C PRO A 123 17.85 15.65 25.96
N ASN A 124 17.05 15.30 24.96
CA ASN A 124 16.41 14.00 24.91
C ASN A 124 15.80 13.66 23.53
N ASP A 125 16.06 12.42 23.12
CA ASP A 125 15.18 11.50 22.38
C ASP A 125 15.00 11.64 20.84
N ALA A 126 15.31 10.53 20.17
CA ALA A 126 15.22 10.22 18.74
C ALA A 126 16.22 10.94 17.81
N LYS A 127 16.99 10.15 17.06
CA LYS A 127 17.88 10.66 15.99
C LYS A 127 17.02 11.54 15.05
N PRO A 128 17.37 12.82 14.81
CA PRO A 128 16.54 13.76 14.05
C PRO A 128 16.19 13.24 12.64
N GLU A 129 17.09 12.46 12.04
CA GLU A 129 16.88 11.75 10.77
C GLU A 129 15.66 10.81 10.78
N THR A 130 15.34 10.18 11.91
CA THR A 130 14.22 9.21 11.98
C THR A 130 12.86 9.91 12.04
N GLU A 131 12.78 11.06 12.72
CA GLU A 131 11.54 11.85 12.74
C GLU A 131 11.32 12.58 11.42
N ASP A 132 12.37 13.12 10.79
CA ASP A 132 12.24 13.67 9.42
C ASP A 132 11.70 12.62 8.45
N VAL A 133 12.29 11.41 8.43
CA VAL A 133 11.83 10.31 7.56
C VAL A 133 10.36 9.95 7.80
N ARG A 134 9.90 9.91 9.06
CA ARG A 134 8.51 9.58 9.40
C ARG A 134 7.52 10.66 8.96
N ASN A 135 7.94 11.92 8.97
CA ASN A 135 7.13 13.07 8.64
C ASN A 135 7.19 13.43 7.14
N SER A 136 8.22 13.00 6.41
CA SER A 136 8.40 13.29 4.98
C SER A 136 8.03 12.14 4.05
N ALA A 137 8.03 10.88 4.51
CA ALA A 137 7.66 9.74 3.68
C ALA A 137 6.15 9.68 3.43
N ARG A 138 5.72 9.67 2.16
CA ARG A 138 4.31 9.82 1.75
C ARG A 138 3.72 8.53 1.21
N PHE A 139 2.56 8.13 1.73
CA PHE A 139 1.84 6.93 1.30
C PHE A 139 1.38 7.03 -0.16
N PHE A 140 1.70 6.03 -0.97
CA PHE A 140 1.33 6.05 -2.39
C PHE A 140 0.93 4.70 -2.98
N PHE A 141 1.24 3.61 -2.30
CA PHE A 141 0.98 2.26 -2.79
C PHE A 141 0.56 1.35 -1.65
N VAL A 142 -0.41 0.48 -1.91
CA VAL A 142 -0.80 -0.60 -1.01
C VAL A 142 -0.99 -1.89 -1.78
N GLU A 143 -0.49 -2.98 -1.23
CA GLU A 143 -0.73 -4.33 -1.70
C GLU A 143 -1.58 -5.06 -0.66
N SER A 144 -2.78 -5.50 -1.04
CA SER A 144 -3.59 -6.45 -0.29
C SER A 144 -3.19 -7.87 -0.68
N ILE A 145 -2.86 -8.73 0.28
CA ILE A 145 -2.40 -10.10 0.09
C ILE A 145 -3.32 -11.04 0.87
N PHE A 146 -3.85 -12.05 0.20
CA PHE A 146 -4.81 -13.00 0.75
C PHE A 146 -4.63 -14.39 0.12
N PRO A 147 -5.23 -15.44 0.70
CA PRO A 147 -5.21 -16.77 0.10
C PRO A 147 -5.69 -16.77 -1.35
N LEU A 148 -5.25 -17.76 -2.12
CA LEU A 148 -5.61 -17.86 -3.53
C LEU A 148 -7.15 -18.02 -3.69
N VAL A 149 -7.80 -17.06 -4.34
CA VAL A 149 -9.25 -17.05 -4.62
C VAL A 149 -9.50 -17.01 -6.12
N ASN A 150 -10.63 -17.57 -6.57
CA ASN A 150 -11.00 -17.49 -7.98
C ASN A 150 -11.16 -16.02 -8.41
N SER A 151 -10.58 -15.69 -9.56
CA SER A 151 -10.51 -14.29 -10.02
C SER A 151 -11.86 -13.68 -10.35
N GLU A 152 -12.80 -14.47 -10.88
CA GLU A 152 -14.14 -14.00 -11.24
C GLU A 152 -15.06 -13.92 -10.03
N ASP A 153 -14.96 -14.86 -9.08
CA ASP A 153 -15.69 -14.78 -7.81
C ASP A 153 -15.28 -13.53 -7.01
N LEU A 154 -13.98 -13.21 -7.01
CA LEU A 154 -13.47 -11.98 -6.41
C LEU A 154 -14.01 -10.75 -7.15
N TYR A 155 -14.05 -10.78 -8.48
CA TYR A 155 -14.58 -9.69 -9.29
C TYR A 155 -16.06 -9.41 -9.01
N ALA A 156 -16.87 -10.44 -8.86
CA ALA A 156 -18.28 -10.31 -8.50
C ALA A 156 -18.49 -9.52 -7.18
N ARG A 157 -17.52 -9.58 -6.25
CA ARG A 157 -17.52 -8.76 -5.03
C ARG A 157 -16.96 -7.36 -5.22
N LEU A 158 -15.95 -7.22 -6.08
CA LEU A 158 -15.31 -5.94 -6.34
C LEU A 158 -16.17 -5.00 -7.19
N ILE A 159 -16.99 -5.52 -8.11
CA ILE A 159 -17.76 -4.72 -9.05
C ILE A 159 -18.77 -3.80 -8.38
N GLU A 160 -19.35 -4.22 -7.25
CA GLU A 160 -20.30 -3.42 -6.47
C GLU A 160 -19.66 -2.14 -5.93
N LYS A 161 -18.41 -2.24 -5.46
CA LYS A 161 -17.68 -1.13 -4.84
C LYS A 161 -16.85 -0.31 -5.84
N TYR A 162 -16.28 -0.96 -6.84
CA TYR A 162 -15.28 -0.37 -7.74
C TYR A 162 -15.79 -0.19 -9.18
N GLY A 163 -16.96 -0.71 -9.52
CA GLY A 163 -17.49 -0.71 -10.87
C GLY A 163 -16.80 -1.73 -11.78
N LYS A 164 -17.05 -1.62 -13.09
CA LYS A 164 -16.48 -2.52 -14.10
C LYS A 164 -14.97 -2.27 -14.28
N ARG A 165 -14.24 -3.34 -14.60
CA ARG A 165 -12.83 -3.27 -15.02
C ARG A 165 -12.71 -2.32 -16.21
N THR A 166 -11.69 -1.47 -16.24
CA THR A 166 -11.46 -0.50 -17.31
C THR A 166 -10.43 -0.97 -18.33
N ALA A 167 -9.51 -1.87 -17.94
CA ALA A 167 -8.54 -2.46 -18.83
C ALA A 167 -8.14 -3.88 -18.38
N SER A 168 -7.49 -4.62 -19.29
CA SER A 168 -6.99 -5.97 -19.04
C SER A 168 -5.68 -6.20 -19.78
N THR A 169 -4.75 -6.89 -19.13
CA THR A 169 -3.58 -7.52 -19.76
C THR A 169 -3.61 -9.04 -19.64
N VAL A 170 -4.74 -9.59 -19.18
CA VAL A 170 -4.92 -11.04 -19.05
C VAL A 170 -4.93 -11.68 -20.42
N LYS A 171 -4.05 -12.66 -20.59
CA LYS A 171 -4.06 -13.59 -21.72
C LYS A 171 -4.92 -14.77 -21.35
N GLU A 172 -5.98 -15.02 -22.12
CA GLU A 172 -6.99 -16.02 -21.81
C GLU A 172 -6.40 -17.44 -21.81
N GLU A 173 -5.50 -17.72 -22.75
CA GLU A 173 -4.81 -18.99 -22.91
C GLU A 173 -3.77 -19.29 -21.81
N GLU A 174 -3.22 -18.25 -21.16
CA GLU A 174 -2.23 -18.41 -20.08
C GLU A 174 -2.84 -18.25 -18.68
N PHE A 175 -4.11 -17.82 -18.58
CA PHE A 175 -4.77 -17.37 -17.34
C PHE A 175 -3.87 -16.47 -16.49
N ARG A 176 -3.15 -15.56 -17.14
CA ARG A 176 -2.13 -14.72 -16.51
C ARG A 176 -2.21 -13.29 -17.00
N GLY A 177 -2.00 -12.35 -16.09
CA GLY A 177 -1.93 -10.93 -16.39
C GLY A 177 -2.55 -10.12 -15.27
N ALA A 178 -3.20 -9.02 -15.61
CA ALA A 178 -3.93 -8.22 -14.63
C ALA A 178 -5.21 -7.62 -15.19
N TYR A 179 -6.22 -7.51 -14.33
CA TYR A 179 -7.35 -6.63 -14.56
C TYR A 179 -7.11 -5.30 -13.86
N VAL A 180 -7.50 -4.20 -14.51
CA VAL A 180 -7.23 -2.85 -14.04
C VAL A 180 -8.52 -2.05 -13.92
N TRP A 181 -8.60 -1.25 -12.86
CA TRP A 181 -9.55 -0.16 -12.71
C TRP A 181 -8.76 1.13 -12.63
N GLU A 182 -8.93 1.97 -13.64
CA GLU A 182 -8.40 3.32 -13.65
C GLU A 182 -9.41 4.27 -13.01
N LYS A 183 -8.96 4.99 -11.99
CA LYS A 183 -9.70 6.05 -11.32
C LYS A 183 -9.01 7.38 -11.56
N SER A 184 -9.69 8.47 -11.18
CA SER A 184 -9.12 9.82 -11.29
C SER A 184 -7.84 9.99 -10.46
N ASP A 185 -7.80 9.39 -9.27
CA ASP A 185 -6.73 9.53 -8.28
C ASP A 185 -5.68 8.40 -8.32
N GLY A 186 -5.95 7.31 -9.04
CA GLY A 186 -5.08 6.14 -9.02
C GLY A 186 -5.56 4.93 -9.82
N TYR A 187 -4.94 3.79 -9.51
CA TYR A 187 -5.22 2.51 -10.13
C TYR A 187 -5.53 1.47 -9.06
N MET A 188 -6.46 0.55 -9.35
CA MET A 188 -6.57 -0.75 -8.69
C MET A 188 -6.20 -1.83 -9.71
N VAL A 189 -5.33 -2.76 -9.32
CA VAL A 189 -4.83 -3.84 -10.19
C VAL A 189 -5.04 -5.17 -9.51
N GLN A 190 -5.86 -6.02 -10.11
CA GLN A 190 -6.06 -7.41 -9.71
C GLN A 190 -5.08 -8.29 -10.49
N TRP A 191 -4.10 -8.89 -9.81
CA TRP A 191 -3.16 -9.81 -10.45
C TRP A 191 -3.76 -11.20 -10.62
N VAL A 192 -3.74 -11.69 -11.85
CA VAL A 192 -4.28 -12.99 -12.22
C VAL A 192 -3.14 -13.96 -12.46
N GLU A 193 -3.25 -15.11 -11.82
CA GLU A 193 -2.31 -16.21 -11.90
C GLU A 193 -3.04 -17.52 -12.27
N PRO A 194 -2.42 -18.38 -13.08
CA PRO A 194 -2.98 -19.68 -13.41
C PRO A 194 -2.82 -20.67 -12.26
N TYR A 195 -3.88 -21.42 -11.96
CA TYR A 195 -3.80 -22.62 -11.13
C TYR A 195 -4.87 -23.63 -11.56
N LYS A 196 -4.45 -24.86 -11.87
CA LYS A 196 -5.34 -25.94 -12.35
C LYS A 196 -6.27 -25.48 -13.49
N ASP A 197 -5.67 -24.86 -14.52
CA ASP A 197 -6.36 -24.37 -15.72
C ASP A 197 -7.50 -23.37 -15.45
N LYS A 198 -7.38 -22.61 -14.36
CA LYS A 198 -8.31 -21.57 -13.96
C LYS A 198 -7.57 -20.32 -13.51
N SER A 199 -8.26 -19.19 -13.58
CA SER A 199 -7.77 -17.89 -13.13
C SER A 199 -7.98 -17.70 -11.63
N TYR A 200 -6.89 -17.38 -10.93
CA TYR A 200 -6.91 -17.09 -9.51
C TYR A 200 -6.19 -15.78 -9.20
N THR A 201 -6.50 -15.20 -8.04
CA THR A 201 -5.89 -13.98 -7.51
C THR A 201 -5.42 -14.23 -6.08
N ARG A 202 -4.25 -13.72 -5.73
CA ARG A 202 -3.75 -13.67 -4.34
C ARG A 202 -3.41 -12.26 -3.86
N SER A 203 -3.44 -11.29 -4.77
CA SER A 203 -3.08 -9.91 -4.45
C SER A 203 -3.81 -8.88 -5.30
N ILE A 204 -4.16 -7.76 -4.67
CA ILE A 204 -4.65 -6.55 -5.35
C ILE A 204 -3.72 -5.40 -5.00
N PHE A 205 -3.28 -4.65 -6.01
CA PHE A 205 -2.46 -3.45 -5.81
C PHE A 205 -3.32 -2.21 -5.97
N TYR A 206 -3.00 -1.18 -5.19
CA TYR A 206 -3.54 0.16 -5.37
C TYR A 206 -2.41 1.16 -5.41
N LEU A 207 -2.50 2.12 -6.30
CA LEU A 207 -1.42 3.06 -6.60
C LEU A 207 -1.97 4.46 -6.85
N SER A 208 -1.37 5.47 -6.23
CA SER A 208 -1.63 6.88 -6.51
C SER A 208 -1.07 7.29 -7.88
N LYS A 209 -1.90 7.90 -8.73
CA LYS A 209 -1.45 8.46 -10.02
C LYS A 209 -0.58 9.70 -9.82
N ALA A 210 -0.95 10.59 -8.89
CA ALA A 210 -0.23 11.83 -8.64
C ALA A 210 1.20 11.59 -8.12
N ILE A 211 1.34 10.73 -7.10
CA ILE A 211 2.66 10.45 -6.52
C ILE A 211 3.50 9.60 -7.46
N LYS A 212 2.90 8.69 -8.25
CA LYS A 212 3.62 8.00 -9.34
C LYS A 212 4.30 9.00 -10.28
N THR A 213 3.58 10.01 -10.74
CA THR A 213 4.14 11.04 -11.64
C THR A 213 5.26 11.82 -10.97
N GLU A 214 5.13 12.12 -9.68
CA GLU A 214 6.20 12.78 -8.92
C GLU A 214 7.45 11.90 -8.80
N ILE A 215 7.28 10.61 -8.48
CA ILE A 215 8.38 9.64 -8.42
C ILE A 215 9.09 9.54 -9.77
N GLU A 216 8.36 9.53 -10.88
CA GLU A 216 8.94 9.49 -12.23
C GLU A 216 9.81 10.73 -12.51
N LYS A 217 9.33 11.92 -12.12
CA LYS A 217 10.08 13.17 -12.26
C LYS A 217 11.34 13.20 -11.38
N ASP A 218 11.18 12.88 -10.11
CA ASP A 218 12.29 12.83 -9.14
C ASP A 218 13.33 11.77 -9.54
N LEU A 219 12.84 10.64 -10.06
CA LEU A 219 13.51 9.65 -10.91
C LEU A 219 14.62 10.24 -11.79
N GLN A 220 14.13 10.98 -12.77
CA GLN A 220 14.95 11.56 -13.84
C GLN A 220 15.93 12.59 -13.29
N GLU A 221 15.48 13.45 -12.38
CA GLU A 221 16.33 14.48 -11.76
C GLU A 221 17.47 13.87 -10.95
N PHE A 222 17.17 12.84 -10.14
CA PHE A 222 18.16 12.12 -9.36
C PHE A 222 19.23 11.46 -10.25
N GLN A 223 18.81 10.79 -11.32
CA GLN A 223 19.73 10.17 -12.27
C GLN A 223 20.65 11.21 -12.92
N PHE A 224 20.10 12.33 -13.37
CA PHE A 224 20.87 13.42 -13.95
C PHE A 224 21.92 14.00 -12.98
N GLN A 225 21.56 14.20 -11.71
CA GLN A 225 22.53 14.68 -10.70
C GLN A 225 23.65 13.66 -10.46
N LYS A 226 23.35 12.36 -10.44
CA LYS A 226 24.36 11.31 -10.33
C LYS A 226 25.31 11.28 -11.52
N GLU A 227 24.79 11.49 -12.72
CA GLU A 227 25.60 11.59 -13.94
C GLU A 227 26.54 12.80 -13.90
N ILE A 228 26.03 13.98 -13.53
CA ILE A 228 26.88 15.18 -13.35
C ILE A 228 27.96 14.94 -12.30
N ALA A 229 27.61 14.36 -11.15
CA ALA A 229 28.57 14.06 -10.10
C ALA A 229 29.65 13.07 -10.56
N ALA A 230 29.26 12.03 -11.31
CA ALA A 230 30.20 11.09 -11.90
C ALA A 230 31.14 11.75 -12.90
N LEU A 231 30.64 12.65 -13.76
CA LEU A 231 31.46 13.40 -14.71
C LEU A 231 32.47 14.32 -14.01
N LYS A 232 32.05 15.02 -12.95
CA LYS A 232 32.97 15.87 -12.15
C LYS A 232 34.09 15.06 -11.50
N ASN A 233 33.82 13.84 -11.06
CA ASN A 233 34.84 12.97 -10.47
C ASN A 233 35.79 12.35 -11.51
N LEU A 234 35.43 12.37 -12.79
CA LEU A 234 36.23 11.82 -13.89
C LEU A 234 37.10 12.88 -14.58
N LEU A 235 36.72 14.16 -14.50
CA LEU A 235 37.48 15.27 -15.07
C LEU A 235 38.45 15.80 -14.00
N PRO A 236 39.77 15.88 -14.31
CA PRO A 236 40.78 16.40 -13.38
C PRO A 236 40.63 17.90 -13.09
#